data_AF-B6GY77-F1
#
_entry.id   AF-B6GY77-F1
#
_cell.length_a   1.000
_cell.length_b   1.000
_cell.length_c   1.000
_cell.angle_alpha   90.00
_cell.angle_beta   90.00
_cell.angle_gamma   90.00
#
_symmetry.space_group_name_H-M   'P 1'
#
loop_
_entity.id
_entity.type
_entity.pdbx_description
1 polymer ?
#
loop_
_entity_poly.entity_id
_entity_poly.type
_entity_poly.pdbx_seq_one_letter_code
_entity_poly.pdbx_strand_id
1 'polypeptide(L)'
;MADSTCVGVQENLTDDQIQQLLLEAEARLKGPNALTTQNDDLASLRIPKLSPGSSLEAYIRQGDDVATVDAAKIVDQKQKELANSLRVAGIKKVNTDKPTAGPEWFNLPKTEMTTELKRDLQLIRMRSVLDPKRHYKKENGKAKPPEYSQQSHHQEGP
;
A
#
# COMPACT_ATOMS: atom_id res chain seq x y z
N MET A 1 -12.78 -19.31 -27.97
CA MET A 1 -14.04 -18.63 -28.34
C MET A 1 -14.36 -17.70 -27.18
N ALA A 2 -14.59 -16.43 -27.50
CA ALA A 2 -14.83 -15.31 -26.56
C ALA A 2 -16.14 -15.53 -25.76
N ASP A 3 -16.44 -14.89 -24.63
CA ASP A 3 -16.45 -13.45 -24.31
C ASP A 3 -16.20 -13.24 -22.79
N SER A 4 -15.45 -12.24 -22.33
CA SER A 4 -15.84 -10.80 -22.19
C SER A 4 -17.19 -10.57 -21.50
N THR A 5 -17.18 -10.49 -20.17
CA THR A 5 -18.07 -9.56 -19.45
C THR A 5 -17.34 -8.93 -18.26
N CYS A 6 -16.70 -7.80 -18.54
CA CYS A 6 -16.51 -6.73 -17.58
C CYS A 6 -17.89 -6.23 -17.13
N VAL A 7 -18.29 -6.54 -15.89
CA VAL A 7 -19.47 -5.93 -15.26
C VAL A 7 -18.98 -4.99 -14.18
N GLY A 8 -18.92 -3.70 -14.51
CA GLY A 8 -19.02 -2.66 -13.50
C GLY A 8 -20.42 -2.75 -12.90
N VAL A 9 -20.53 -3.39 -11.73
CA VAL A 9 -21.81 -3.49 -11.02
C VAL A 9 -22.00 -2.16 -10.28
N GLN A 10 -22.90 -1.34 -10.80
CA GLN A 10 -23.52 -0.27 -10.02
C GLN A 10 -24.29 -0.94 -8.88
N GLU A 11 -23.84 -0.74 -7.64
CA GLU A 11 -24.45 -1.31 -6.44
C GLU A 11 -25.78 -0.61 -6.11
N ASN A 12 -26.85 -1.03 -6.77
CA ASN A 12 -28.20 -0.92 -6.23
C ASN A 12 -28.71 -2.35 -5.99
N LEU A 13 -28.08 -3.06 -5.06
CA LEU A 13 -28.56 -4.38 -4.63
C LEU A 13 -29.86 -4.18 -3.86
N THR A 14 -30.92 -4.88 -4.26
CA THR A 14 -32.15 -4.93 -3.45
C THR A 14 -31.88 -5.72 -2.17
N ASP A 15 -32.58 -5.40 -1.08
CA ASP A 15 -32.41 -6.05 0.23
C ASP A 15 -32.45 -7.59 0.14
N ASP A 16 -33.30 -8.13 -0.74
CA ASP A 16 -33.41 -9.57 -0.96
C ASP A 16 -32.11 -10.18 -1.54
N GLN A 17 -31.42 -9.45 -2.41
CA GLN A 17 -30.14 -9.89 -2.99
C GLN A 17 -29.03 -9.86 -1.94
N ILE A 18 -29.06 -8.89 -1.04
CA ILE A 18 -28.12 -8.78 0.08
C ILE A 18 -28.31 -9.96 1.05
N GLN A 19 -29.55 -10.28 1.39
CA GLN A 19 -29.86 -11.42 2.27
C GLN A 19 -29.41 -12.75 1.65
N GLN A 20 -29.61 -12.93 0.34
CA GLN A 20 -29.17 -14.13 -0.36
C GLN A 20 -27.65 -14.31 -0.34
N LEU A 21 -26.90 -13.22 -0.56
CA LEU A 21 -25.43 -13.21 -0.48
C LEU A 21 -24.91 -13.58 0.92
N LEU A 22 -25.57 -13.06 1.97
CA LEU A 22 -25.22 -13.32 3.37
C LEU A 22 -25.39 -14.80 3.74
N LEU A 23 -26.52 -15.40 3.34
CA LEU A 23 -26.79 -16.83 3.54
C LEU A 23 -25.77 -17.72 2.82
N GLU A 24 -25.40 -17.38 1.59
CA GLU A 24 -24.41 -18.13 0.82
C GLU A 24 -23.03 -18.10 1.48
N ALA A 25 -22.62 -16.93 1.98
CA ALA A 25 -21.37 -16.76 2.69
C ALA A 25 -21.31 -17.59 3.99
N GLU A 26 -22.41 -17.65 4.75
CA GLU A 26 -22.51 -18.47 5.97
C GLU A 26 -22.30 -19.96 5.64
N ALA A 27 -22.94 -20.46 4.58
CA ALA A 27 -22.82 -21.85 4.16
C ALA A 27 -21.36 -22.21 3.78
N ARG A 28 -20.64 -21.29 3.14
CA ARG A 28 -19.20 -21.47 2.83
C ARG A 28 -18.33 -21.51 4.09
N LEU A 29 -18.63 -20.68 5.10
CA LEU A 29 -17.86 -20.61 6.35
C LEU A 29 -18.06 -21.86 7.23
N LYS A 30 -19.27 -22.41 7.28
CA LYS A 30 -19.59 -23.64 8.04
C LYS A 30 -19.04 -24.93 7.41
N GLY A 31 -18.33 -24.83 6.29
CA GLY A 31 -17.61 -25.95 5.71
C GLY A 31 -16.56 -26.55 6.68
N PRO A 32 -16.10 -27.78 6.44
CA PRO A 32 -15.35 -28.61 7.39
C PRO A 32 -13.95 -28.09 7.79
N ASN A 33 -13.52 -26.90 7.32
CA ASN A 33 -12.23 -26.30 7.63
C ASN A 33 -12.34 -25.14 8.64
N ALA A 34 -13.13 -25.33 9.70
CA ALA A 34 -13.04 -24.47 10.87
C ALA A 34 -11.76 -24.81 11.65
N LEU A 35 -10.84 -23.85 11.75
CA LEU A 35 -9.65 -23.92 12.60
C LEU A 35 -10.10 -23.98 14.06
N THR A 36 -10.08 -25.19 14.62
CA THR A 36 -10.19 -25.43 16.06
C THR A 36 -9.01 -24.77 16.77
N THR A 37 -9.31 -23.84 17.67
CA THR A 37 -8.38 -23.33 18.70
C THR A 37 -7.86 -24.51 19.51
N GLN A 38 -6.57 -24.84 19.36
CA GLN A 38 -5.90 -25.85 20.17
C GLN A 38 -5.75 -25.32 21.61
N ASN A 39 -6.26 -26.08 22.57
CA ASN A 39 -5.99 -25.89 23.98
C ASN A 39 -4.57 -26.45 24.24
N ASP A 40 -3.57 -25.59 24.34
CA ASP A 40 -2.21 -26.03 24.68
C ASP A 40 -2.07 -26.22 26.20
N ASP A 41 -2.06 -27.49 26.62
CA ASP A 41 -1.76 -27.92 27.99
C ASP A 41 -0.34 -27.50 28.40
N LEU A 42 -0.27 -26.62 29.40
CA LEU A 42 0.95 -26.06 30.02
C LEU A 42 1.84 -27.11 30.73
N ALA A 43 1.42 -28.38 30.76
CA ALA A 43 2.09 -29.49 31.44
C ALA A 43 3.15 -30.22 30.59
N SER A 44 3.32 -29.84 29.32
CA SER A 44 4.24 -30.52 28.39
C SER A 44 5.59 -29.81 28.18
N LEU A 45 5.96 -28.84 29.04
CA LEU A 45 7.27 -28.18 28.99
C LEU A 45 8.38 -29.15 29.41
N ARG A 46 8.76 -30.04 28.49
CA ARG A 46 9.83 -31.03 28.65
C ARG A 46 11.16 -30.32 28.44
N ILE A 47 11.71 -29.75 29.51
CA ILE A 47 13.02 -29.09 29.47
C ILE A 47 14.07 -30.13 29.04
N PRO A 48 14.77 -29.93 27.91
CA PRO A 48 15.79 -30.86 27.46
C PRO A 48 16.93 -30.91 28.48
N LYS A 49 17.28 -32.12 28.95
CA LYS A 49 18.46 -32.30 29.81
C LYS A 49 19.70 -32.20 28.94
N LEU A 50 20.48 -31.14 29.12
CA LEU A 50 21.77 -30.98 28.46
C LEU A 50 22.76 -31.98 29.06
N SER A 51 23.38 -32.79 28.21
CA SER A 51 24.48 -33.67 28.64
C SER A 51 25.76 -32.83 28.73
N PRO A 52 26.57 -32.96 29.80
CA PRO A 52 27.79 -32.19 29.98
C PRO A 52 28.95 -32.65 29.07
N GLY A 53 28.65 -33.45 28.02
CA GLY A 53 29.63 -34.26 27.30
C GLY A 53 30.24 -33.64 26.05
N SER A 54 29.82 -32.45 25.62
CA SER A 54 30.52 -31.75 24.54
C SER A 54 31.43 -30.68 25.15
N SER A 55 32.73 -30.82 24.93
CA SER A 55 33.74 -29.79 25.19
C SER A 55 33.38 -28.50 24.45
N LEU A 56 32.56 -27.66 25.08
CA LEU A 56 32.27 -26.32 24.62
C LEU A 56 33.50 -25.47 24.93
N GLU A 57 34.26 -25.15 23.88
CA GLU A 57 35.37 -24.22 24.02
C GLU A 57 34.85 -22.86 24.46
N ALA A 58 35.50 -22.27 25.47
CA ALA A 58 35.12 -20.96 25.96
C ALA A 58 35.21 -19.90 24.83
N TYR A 59 34.13 -19.16 24.62
CA TYR A 59 34.06 -18.07 23.62
C TYR A 59 34.88 -16.84 24.03
N ILE A 60 35.31 -16.80 25.29
CA ILE A 60 36.02 -15.70 25.93
C ILE A 60 37.45 -16.14 26.23
N ARG A 61 38.44 -15.37 25.75
CA ARG A 61 39.86 -15.54 26.12
C ARG A 61 40.26 -14.42 27.07
N GLN A 62 40.87 -14.82 28.19
CA GLN A 62 41.43 -13.88 29.16
C GLN A 62 42.85 -13.49 28.73
N GLY A 63 43.05 -12.22 28.38
CA GLY A 63 44.38 -11.64 28.20
C GLY A 63 44.85 -10.92 29.47
N ASP A 64 46.07 -10.38 29.46
CA ASP A 64 46.80 -9.80 30.61
C ASP A 64 46.16 -8.58 31.31
N ASP A 65 44.90 -8.24 31.01
CA ASP A 65 44.05 -7.35 31.84
C ASP A 65 42.60 -7.22 31.33
N VAL A 66 42.28 -7.67 30.10
CA VAL A 66 40.94 -7.57 29.51
C VAL A 66 40.51 -8.89 28.87
N ALA A 67 39.28 -9.32 29.15
CA ALA A 67 38.67 -10.47 28.51
C ALA A 67 38.18 -10.09 27.10
N THR A 68 38.72 -10.77 26.07
CA THR A 68 38.33 -10.55 24.66
C THR A 68 37.50 -11.73 24.15
N VAL A 69 36.52 -11.45 23.31
CA VAL A 69 35.67 -12.48 22.69
C VAL A 69 36.22 -12.81 21.32
N ASP A 70 36.30 -14.10 21.00
CA ASP A 70 36.82 -14.58 19.72
C ASP A 70 35.77 -14.35 18.60
N ALA A 71 35.87 -13.21 17.91
CA ALA A 71 34.87 -12.74 16.95
C ALA A 71 34.54 -13.76 15.84
N ALA A 72 35.49 -14.62 15.48
CA ALA A 72 35.29 -15.67 14.48
C ALA A 72 34.28 -16.76 14.92
N LYS A 73 34.05 -16.90 16.24
CA LYS A 73 33.12 -17.90 16.81
C LYS A 73 31.74 -17.32 17.16
N ILE A 74 31.58 -15.99 17.14
CA ILE A 74 30.34 -15.32 17.54
C ILE A 74 29.31 -15.34 16.40
N VAL A 75 29.77 -15.23 15.16
CA VAL A 75 28.91 -15.09 13.98
C VAL A 75 29.17 -16.26 13.05
N ASP A 76 28.12 -17.01 12.72
CA ASP A 76 28.21 -18.06 11.72
C ASP A 76 28.52 -17.45 10.34
N GLN A 77 29.39 -18.11 9.58
CA GLN A 77 29.90 -17.58 8.32
C GLN A 77 28.77 -17.28 7.33
N LYS A 78 27.74 -18.15 7.30
CA LYS A 78 26.54 -17.96 6.48
C LYS A 78 25.80 -16.67 6.83
N GLN A 79 25.70 -16.34 8.12
CA GLN A 79 25.01 -15.14 8.58
C GLN A 79 25.80 -13.87 8.24
N LYS A 80 27.14 -13.94 8.32
CA LYS A 80 28.04 -12.85 7.91
C LYS A 80 27.94 -12.55 6.41
N GLU A 81 27.82 -13.57 5.57
CA GLU A 81 27.66 -13.41 4.12
C GLU A 81 26.31 -12.78 3.75
N LEU A 82 25.23 -13.21 4.42
CA LEU A 82 23.90 -12.63 4.23
C LEU A 82 23.86 -11.13 4.61
N ALA A 83 24.52 -10.77 5.72
CA ALA A 83 24.58 -9.40 6.22
C ALA A 83 25.42 -8.48 5.32
N ASN A 84 26.54 -9.00 4.78
CA ASN A 84 27.42 -8.24 3.90
C ASN A 84 26.93 -8.19 2.44
N SER A 85 25.84 -8.90 2.11
CA SER A 85 25.26 -8.79 0.78
C SER A 85 24.78 -7.35 0.55
N LEU A 86 25.40 -6.66 -0.41
CA LEU A 86 24.97 -5.33 -0.82
C LEU A 86 23.55 -5.45 -1.37
N ARG A 87 22.56 -5.08 -0.55
CA ARG A 87 21.20 -4.86 -1.04
C ARG A 87 21.27 -3.60 -1.88
N VAL A 88 21.23 -3.78 -3.20
CA VAL A 88 20.94 -2.67 -4.11
C VAL A 88 19.50 -2.25 -3.81
N ALA A 89 19.34 -1.28 -2.91
CA ALA A 89 18.10 -0.54 -2.79
C ALA A 89 17.89 0.12 -4.14
N GLY A 90 17.03 -0.48 -4.97
CA GLY A 90 16.72 0.01 -6.29
C GLY A 90 16.05 1.38 -6.16
N ILE A 91 16.86 2.44 -6.14
CA ILE A 91 16.39 3.81 -6.32
C ILE A 91 16.00 3.92 -7.79
N LYS A 92 14.79 3.46 -8.09
CA LYS A 92 14.16 3.71 -9.38
C LYS A 92 14.00 5.22 -9.47
N LYS A 93 14.82 5.87 -10.31
CA LYS A 93 14.61 7.26 -10.71
C LYS A 93 13.27 7.29 -11.44
N VAL A 94 12.21 7.62 -10.70
CA VAL A 94 10.87 7.83 -11.25
C VAL A 94 11.01 9.00 -12.20
N ASN A 95 10.75 8.74 -13.47
CA ASN A 95 10.69 9.74 -14.53
C ASN A 95 9.81 10.91 -14.08
N THR A 96 10.14 12.09 -14.57
CA THR A 96 9.58 13.40 -14.23
C THR A 96 8.06 13.55 -14.42
N ASP A 97 7.38 12.52 -14.90
CA ASP A 97 5.93 12.42 -14.95
C ASP A 97 5.41 11.76 -13.67
N LYS A 98 5.25 12.56 -12.62
CA LYS A 98 4.53 12.09 -11.44
C LYS A 98 3.08 11.81 -11.87
N PRO A 99 2.55 10.61 -11.63
CA PRO A 99 1.15 10.29 -11.99
C PRO A 99 0.16 11.12 -11.16
N THR A 100 0.66 11.73 -10.08
CA THR A 100 -0.13 12.28 -9.00
C THR A 100 0.61 13.47 -8.39
N ALA A 101 -0.11 14.51 -7.97
CA ALA A 101 0.43 15.70 -7.33
C ALA A 101 1.17 15.41 -6.00
N GLY A 102 0.96 14.23 -5.41
CA GLY A 102 1.62 13.71 -4.22
C GLY A 102 0.70 13.66 -2.99
N PRO A 103 1.22 13.16 -1.85
CA PRO A 103 0.44 13.00 -0.62
C PRO A 103 0.04 14.33 0.01
N GLU A 104 0.85 15.38 -0.15
CA GLU A 104 0.54 16.75 0.29
C GLU A 104 -0.75 17.29 -0.32
N TRP A 105 -1.15 16.74 -1.48
CA TRP A 105 -2.36 17.12 -2.18
C TRP A 105 -3.25 15.91 -2.46
N PHE A 106 -3.48 15.10 -1.41
CA PHE A 106 -4.42 13.97 -1.38
C PHE A 106 -4.33 13.03 -2.59
N ASN A 107 -3.14 12.87 -3.15
CA ASN A 107 -2.95 12.10 -4.35
C ASN A 107 -3.86 12.54 -5.53
N LEU A 108 -3.98 13.85 -5.77
CA LEU A 108 -4.70 14.37 -6.95
C LEU A 108 -4.04 13.86 -8.25
N PRO A 109 -4.79 13.19 -9.15
CA PRO A 109 -4.24 12.62 -10.37
C PRO A 109 -3.90 13.69 -11.41
N LYS A 110 -3.01 13.32 -12.33
CA LYS A 110 -2.62 14.14 -13.48
C LYS A 110 -3.80 14.36 -14.43
N THR A 111 -3.88 15.57 -14.99
CA THR A 111 -4.94 15.96 -15.93
C THR A 111 -4.78 15.21 -17.26
N GLU A 112 -5.81 14.45 -17.62
CA GLU A 112 -5.95 13.85 -18.95
C GLU A 112 -6.65 14.83 -19.89
N MET A 113 -5.96 15.30 -20.93
CA MET A 113 -6.48 16.30 -21.86
C MET A 113 -7.46 15.69 -22.87
N THR A 114 -8.68 15.38 -22.42
CA THR A 114 -9.79 14.98 -23.30
C THR A 114 -10.34 16.18 -24.08
N THR A 115 -11.02 15.93 -25.20
CA THR A 115 -11.62 17.00 -26.03
C THR A 115 -12.72 17.75 -25.29
N GLU A 116 -13.46 17.05 -24.42
CA GLU A 116 -14.51 17.62 -23.56
C GLU A 116 -13.90 18.51 -22.49
N LEU A 117 -12.96 17.98 -21.73
CA LEU A 117 -12.30 18.73 -20.65
C LEU A 117 -11.58 19.97 -21.19
N LYS A 118 -10.98 19.88 -22.37
CA LYS A 118 -10.35 21.04 -23.01
C LYS A 118 -11.35 22.17 -23.28
N ARG A 119 -12.57 21.84 -23.73
CA ARG A 119 -13.64 22.82 -23.92
C ARG A 119 -14.07 23.42 -22.59
N ASP A 120 -14.25 22.60 -21.57
CA ASP A 120 -14.71 23.04 -20.26
C ASP A 120 -13.68 23.97 -19.59
N LEU A 121 -12.40 23.63 -19.66
CA LEU A 121 -11.31 24.49 -19.19
C LEU A 121 -11.25 25.82 -19.95
N GLN A 122 -11.55 25.82 -21.25
CA GLN A 122 -11.65 27.05 -22.03
C GLN A 122 -12.84 27.92 -21.58
N LEU A 123 -14.00 27.31 -21.30
CA LEU A 123 -15.16 28.01 -20.77
C LEU A 123 -14.87 28.63 -19.39
N ILE A 124 -14.24 27.86 -18.50
CA ILE A 124 -13.83 28.35 -17.17
C ILE A 124 -12.87 29.54 -17.30
N ARG A 125 -11.91 29.49 -18.23
CA ARG A 125 -11.01 30.60 -18.51
C ARG A 125 -11.74 31.84 -19.03
N MET A 126 -12.76 31.63 -19.86
CA MET A 126 -13.58 32.69 -20.44
C MET A 126 -14.78 33.08 -19.57
N ARG A 127 -14.84 32.65 -18.31
CA ARG A 127 -15.99 32.88 -17.41
C ARG A 127 -16.44 34.34 -17.27
N SER A 128 -15.54 35.31 -17.47
CA SER A 128 -15.87 36.74 -17.44
C SER A 128 -16.76 37.20 -18.58
N VAL A 129 -16.77 36.48 -19.69
CA VAL A 129 -17.55 36.83 -20.90
C VAL A 129 -18.92 36.16 -20.89
N LEU A 130 -19.11 35.11 -20.07
CA LEU A 130 -20.35 34.34 -20.01
C LEU A 130 -21.51 35.08 -19.34
N ASP A 131 -21.23 35.82 -18.26
CA ASP A 131 -22.23 36.59 -17.51
C ASP A 131 -21.78 38.05 -17.36
N PRO A 132 -22.47 39.02 -18.01
CA PRO A 132 -22.13 40.44 -17.93
C PRO A 132 -22.17 41.04 -16.52
N LYS A 133 -22.91 40.43 -15.59
CA LYS A 133 -23.05 40.92 -14.22
C LYS A 133 -22.00 40.36 -13.26
N ARG A 134 -21.31 39.27 -13.64
CA ARG A 134 -20.33 38.61 -12.78
C ARG A 134 -18.91 38.96 -13.20
N HIS A 135 -18.26 39.75 -12.38
CA HIS A 135 -16.86 40.13 -12.57
C HIS A 135 -15.96 39.18 -11.79
N TYR A 136 -15.21 38.34 -12.51
CA TYR A 136 -14.21 37.44 -11.92
C TYR A 136 -12.81 38.07 -11.95
N LYS A 137 -11.95 37.65 -11.02
CA LYS A 137 -10.53 38.01 -11.04
C LYS A 137 -9.88 37.50 -12.35
N LYS A 138 -9.21 38.40 -13.05
CA LYS A 138 -8.47 38.09 -14.28
C LYS A 138 -7.25 37.24 -13.97
N GLU A 139 -7.13 36.12 -14.68
CA GLU A 139 -5.90 35.34 -14.72
C GLU A 139 -4.97 35.95 -15.78
N ASN A 140 -3.72 36.26 -15.42
CA ASN A 140 -2.77 36.88 -16.36
C ASN A 140 -2.37 35.89 -17.47
N GLY A 141 -2.15 36.41 -18.68
CA GLY A 141 -2.23 35.66 -19.95
C GLY A 141 -1.28 34.45 -20.14
N LYS A 142 -1.71 33.56 -21.05
CA LYS A 142 -1.15 32.23 -21.36
C LYS A 142 -1.25 31.21 -20.22
N ALA A 143 -2.33 31.28 -19.43
CA ALA A 143 -2.76 30.21 -18.54
C ALA A 143 -2.77 28.88 -19.31
N LYS A 144 -1.85 27.99 -18.96
CA LYS A 144 -1.89 26.61 -19.43
C LYS A 144 -2.96 25.87 -18.62
N PRO A 145 -3.59 24.83 -19.18
CA PRO A 145 -4.36 23.89 -18.40
C PRO A 145 -3.58 23.47 -17.15
N PRO A 146 -4.23 23.33 -15.99
CA PRO A 146 -3.58 22.79 -14.80
C PRO A 146 -3.00 21.40 -15.09
N GLU A 147 -1.88 21.08 -14.47
CA GLU A 147 -1.21 19.78 -14.64
C GLU A 147 -1.94 18.64 -13.93
N TYR A 148 -2.64 18.96 -12.83
CA TYR A 148 -3.43 18.04 -12.03
C TYR A 148 -4.84 18.62 -11.85
N SER A 149 -5.87 17.84 -12.18
CA SER A 149 -7.28 18.26 -12.08
C SER A 149 -8.21 17.06 -12.07
N GLN A 150 -9.31 17.17 -11.34
CA GLN A 150 -10.42 16.22 -11.37
C GLN A 150 -11.74 16.96 -11.57
N GLN A 151 -12.66 16.32 -12.29
CA GLN A 151 -14.03 16.80 -12.42
C GLN A 151 -14.87 16.15 -11.31
N SER A 152 -15.55 16.97 -10.52
CA SER A 152 -16.50 16.52 -9.50
C SER A 152 -17.91 16.96 -9.85
N HIS A 153 -18.87 16.19 -9.36
CA HIS A 153 -20.28 16.57 -9.37
C HIS A 153 -20.65 17.10 -7.99
N HIS A 154 -21.44 18.18 -7.95
CA HIS A 154 -21.90 18.77 -6.70
C HIS A 154 -23.12 18.00 -6.19
N GLN A 155 -23.08 17.53 -4.95
CA GLN A 155 -24.25 17.05 -4.22
C GLN A 155 -24.80 18.19 -3.38
N GLU A 156 -26.08 18.51 -3.57
CA GLU A 156 -26.79 19.56 -2.84
C GLU A 156 -26.96 19.15 -1.37
N GLY A 157 -26.82 20.12 -0.46
CA GLY A 157 -27.02 19.89 0.97
C GLY A 157 -28.49 19.61 1.31
N PRO A 158 -28.77 19.02 2.49
CA PRO A 158 -30.13 18.74 2.95
C PRO A 158 -30.95 20.01 3.21
#